data_AF-A0A2U1NBB1-F1
#
_entry.id   AF-A0A2U1NBB1-F1
#
_cell.length_a   1.000
_cell.length_b   1.000
_cell.length_c   1.000
_cell.angle_alpha   90.00
_cell.angle_beta   90.00
_cell.angle_gamma   90.00
#
_symmetry.space_group_name_H-M   'P 1'
#
loop_
_entity.id
_entity.type
_entity.pdbx_description
1 polymer ?
#
loop_
_entity_poly.entity_id
_entity_poly.type
_entity_poly.pdbx_seq_one_letter_code
_entity_poly.pdbx_strand_id
1 'polypeptide(L)'
;MFRNFTNLEELSLGDVNISLVLPTSLNISSSLKLLNLFNTRLQGILPHYIFNLHSLETLKLSGNSFTCDIPSEISVNATHLTSLDLSVNKLNGTLPSWLFTSPSLEILNLYSNMFSGNVPFESFSLPSLQVLDLANNQLVGHTDMLTFRKLTNLTVLCLSYNNFSGEWELDTLLTSLRNLEDLGLSYNGFSVTTENVNHYVNPGFRYLELASCKLKVFPNSFRAMKQLERLDLSSNKIHGQIPHWIGEIGGNQLVSLNLSHNFITGLPQFQWYGLSELYLQSNLIEGPFPTSICNMSILSYLDMSNNCFGGLIPQCFGNIISSLLMIDMGNNSFRGTIPSLYDDCADLQGLILEGNQLEVRICVGWVYMTRFVRYPIYPKIKNTTNLNQLTFSVRIAQYVWVIREQYGC
;
A
#
# COMPACT_ATOMS: atom_id res chain seq x y z
N MET A 1 -38.82 -0.21 -7.68
CA MET A 1 -38.70 1.20 -7.25
C MET A 1 -38.66 2.19 -8.43
N PHE A 2 -37.95 1.90 -9.53
CA PHE A 2 -37.75 2.86 -10.64
C PHE A 2 -38.61 2.64 -11.90
N ARG A 3 -39.68 1.84 -11.85
CA ARG A 3 -40.43 1.40 -13.04
C ARG A 3 -41.03 2.52 -13.93
N ASN A 4 -41.10 3.76 -13.45
CA ASN A 4 -41.82 4.84 -14.12
C ASN A 4 -40.94 6.01 -14.60
N PHE A 5 -39.62 5.92 -14.45
CA PHE A 5 -38.70 6.99 -14.85
C PHE A 5 -38.04 6.69 -16.21
N THR A 6 -38.84 6.71 -17.29
CA THR A 6 -38.38 6.39 -18.65
C THR A 6 -37.42 7.42 -19.24
N ASN A 7 -37.31 8.60 -18.63
CA ASN A 7 -36.43 9.70 -19.06
C ASN A 7 -35.28 9.94 -18.09
N LEU A 8 -35.05 9.05 -17.11
CA LEU A 8 -33.97 9.23 -16.14
C LEU A 8 -32.62 9.05 -16.86
N GLU A 9 -31.80 10.08 -16.84
CA GLU A 9 -30.44 10.03 -17.41
C GLU A 9 -29.38 9.75 -16.35
N GLU A 10 -29.61 10.17 -15.11
CA GLU A 10 -28.64 9.98 -14.02
C GLU A 10 -29.34 9.46 -12.77
N LEU A 11 -28.76 8.42 -12.17
CA LEU A 11 -29.18 7.90 -10.88
C LEU A 11 -27.95 7.71 -10.00
N SER A 12 -27.85 8.51 -8.94
CA SER A 12 -26.79 8.40 -7.93
C SER A 12 -27.40 8.19 -6.56
N LEU A 13 -27.17 7.02 -5.97
CA LEU A 13 -27.62 6.63 -4.63
C LEU A 13 -26.45 6.13 -3.78
N GLY A 14 -25.23 6.61 -4.06
CA GLY A 14 -24.03 6.24 -3.32
C GLY A 14 -24.19 6.39 -1.79
N ASP A 15 -23.62 5.45 -1.04
CA ASP A 15 -23.71 5.36 0.43
C ASP A 15 -25.14 5.20 1.01
N VAL A 16 -26.16 4.97 0.17
CA VAL A 16 -27.53 4.70 0.64
C VAL A 16 -27.72 3.20 0.84
N ASN A 17 -28.16 2.79 2.03
CA ASN A 17 -28.46 1.38 2.30
C ASN A 17 -29.73 0.93 1.57
N ILE A 18 -29.55 0.21 0.45
CA ILE A 18 -30.62 -0.43 -0.32
C ILE A 18 -30.46 -1.95 -0.36
N SER A 19 -29.91 -2.55 0.70
CA SER A 19 -29.64 -4.00 0.78
C SER A 19 -30.87 -4.89 0.59
N LEU A 20 -32.07 -4.37 0.82
CA LEU A 20 -33.35 -5.08 0.61
C LEU A 20 -33.78 -5.10 -0.86
N VAL A 21 -33.17 -4.27 -1.71
CA VAL A 21 -33.46 -4.21 -3.15
C VAL A 21 -32.61 -5.27 -3.85
N LEU A 22 -33.28 -6.26 -4.45
CA LEU A 22 -32.58 -7.22 -5.29
C LEU A 22 -32.09 -6.52 -6.57
N PRO A 23 -30.83 -6.68 -6.99
CA PRO A 23 -30.31 -6.05 -8.20
C PRO A 23 -31.09 -6.39 -9.45
N THR A 24 -31.56 -7.63 -9.57
CA THR A 24 -32.42 -8.09 -10.68
C THR A 24 -33.76 -7.37 -10.73
N SER A 25 -34.20 -6.77 -9.63
CA SER A 25 -35.44 -5.98 -9.55
C SER A 25 -35.25 -4.49 -9.84
N LEU A 26 -34.00 -4.03 -9.99
CA LEU A 26 -33.69 -2.69 -10.49
C LEU A 26 -34.09 -2.66 -11.96
N ASN A 27 -35.27 -2.17 -12.29
CA ASN A 27 -35.63 -1.89 -13.68
C ASN A 27 -34.96 -0.58 -14.09
N ILE A 28 -33.79 -0.67 -14.72
CA ILE A 28 -32.98 0.49 -15.12
C ILE A 28 -33.49 1.00 -16.47
N SER A 29 -33.70 2.32 -16.58
CA SER A 29 -34.15 2.96 -17.82
C SER A 29 -33.11 2.82 -18.93
N SER A 30 -33.56 2.62 -20.16
CA SER A 30 -32.69 2.65 -21.35
C SER A 30 -32.09 4.02 -21.64
N SER A 31 -32.67 5.09 -21.07
CA SER A 31 -32.16 6.47 -21.18
C SER A 31 -30.98 6.77 -20.25
N LEU A 32 -30.66 5.86 -19.32
CA LEU A 32 -29.69 6.14 -18.27
C LEU A 32 -28.27 6.22 -18.83
N LYS A 33 -27.59 7.33 -18.53
CA LYS A 33 -26.19 7.63 -18.85
C LYS A 33 -25.25 7.37 -17.69
N LEU A 34 -25.70 7.66 -16.47
CA LEU A 34 -24.92 7.45 -15.25
C LEU A 34 -25.73 6.63 -14.24
N LEU A 35 -25.17 5.49 -13.86
CA LEU A 35 -25.62 4.74 -12.69
C LEU A 35 -24.51 4.71 -11.64
N ASN A 36 -24.78 5.30 -10.48
CA ASN A 36 -23.89 5.27 -9.33
C ASN A 36 -24.59 4.69 -8.10
N LEU A 37 -24.22 3.47 -7.75
CA LEU A 37 -24.71 2.73 -6.58
C LEU A 37 -23.55 2.28 -5.68
N PHE A 38 -22.47 3.08 -5.62
CA PHE A 38 -21.32 2.73 -4.79
C PHE A 38 -21.72 2.60 -3.30
N ASN A 39 -21.16 1.61 -2.61
CA ASN A 39 -21.37 1.38 -1.18
C ASN A 39 -22.85 1.33 -0.74
N THR A 40 -23.69 0.63 -1.52
CA THR A 40 -25.15 0.56 -1.26
C THR A 40 -25.60 -0.74 -0.58
N ARG A 41 -24.65 -1.62 -0.24
CA ARG A 41 -24.87 -2.95 0.37
C ARG A 41 -25.73 -3.88 -0.48
N LEU A 42 -25.79 -3.67 -1.80
CA LEU A 42 -26.47 -4.56 -2.73
C LEU A 42 -25.78 -5.93 -2.75
N GLN A 43 -26.57 -6.99 -2.93
CA GLN A 43 -26.10 -8.38 -2.90
C GLN A 43 -26.70 -9.18 -4.05
N GLY A 44 -26.04 -10.27 -4.44
CA GLY A 44 -26.52 -11.20 -5.46
C GLY A 44 -25.90 -10.96 -6.84
N ILE A 45 -26.64 -11.26 -7.90
CA ILE A 45 -26.12 -11.25 -9.27
C ILE A 45 -26.41 -9.89 -9.92
N LEU A 46 -25.37 -9.29 -10.52
CA LEU A 46 -25.53 -8.10 -11.35
C LEU A 46 -26.28 -8.50 -12.63
N PRO A 47 -27.43 -7.88 -12.96
CA PRO A 47 -28.11 -8.20 -14.21
C PRO A 47 -27.27 -7.86 -15.44
N HIS A 48 -26.89 -8.88 -16.23
CA HIS A 48 -25.99 -8.72 -17.39
C HIS A 48 -26.52 -7.75 -18.47
N TYR A 49 -27.83 -7.54 -18.56
CA TYR A 49 -28.41 -6.60 -19.53
C TYR A 49 -27.95 -5.15 -19.30
N ILE A 50 -27.44 -4.82 -18.11
CA ILE A 50 -26.95 -3.47 -17.80
C ILE A 50 -25.84 -3.01 -18.75
N PHE A 51 -25.00 -3.94 -19.20
CA PHE A 51 -23.92 -3.66 -20.14
C PHE A 51 -24.41 -3.43 -21.58
N ASN A 52 -25.68 -3.74 -21.87
CA ASN A 52 -26.33 -3.51 -23.16
C ASN A 52 -27.16 -2.21 -23.19
N LEU A 53 -27.15 -1.41 -22.12
CA LEU A 53 -27.80 -0.11 -22.10
C LEU A 53 -26.97 0.87 -22.93
N HIS A 54 -27.37 1.12 -24.18
CA HIS A 54 -26.60 1.92 -25.15
C HIS A 54 -26.33 3.36 -24.73
N SER A 55 -27.19 3.95 -23.87
CA SER A 55 -26.97 5.29 -23.34
C SER A 55 -26.03 5.31 -22.14
N LEU A 56 -25.73 4.17 -21.52
CA LEU A 56 -24.95 4.11 -20.29
C LEU A 56 -23.47 4.35 -20.59
N GLU A 57 -22.94 5.43 -20.04
CA GLU A 57 -21.56 5.87 -20.19
C GLU A 57 -20.76 5.56 -18.92
N THR A 58 -21.37 5.76 -17.74
CA THR A 58 -20.74 5.57 -16.43
C THR A 58 -21.51 4.58 -15.58
N LEU A 59 -20.84 3.50 -15.17
CA LEU A 59 -21.36 2.49 -14.26
C LEU A 59 -20.46 2.35 -13.04
N LYS A 60 -20.93 2.82 -11.87
CA LYS A 60 -20.22 2.74 -10.59
C LYS A 60 -20.98 1.88 -9.60
N LEU A 61 -20.45 0.70 -9.31
CA LEU A 61 -21.05 -0.31 -8.43
C LEU A 61 -20.09 -0.76 -7.32
N SER A 62 -19.03 0.03 -7.08
CA SER A 62 -18.00 -0.28 -6.09
C SER A 62 -18.56 -0.51 -4.68
N GLY A 63 -17.92 -1.35 -3.87
CA GLY A 63 -18.25 -1.49 -2.45
C GLY A 63 -19.58 -2.18 -2.17
N ASN A 64 -19.94 -3.17 -2.99
CA ASN A 64 -21.15 -3.98 -2.81
C ASN A 64 -20.79 -5.46 -2.55
N SER A 65 -21.76 -6.36 -2.66
CA SER A 65 -21.57 -7.81 -2.52
C SER A 65 -22.11 -8.57 -3.73
N PHE A 66 -21.82 -8.07 -4.94
CA PHE A 66 -22.16 -8.78 -6.18
C PHE A 66 -21.31 -10.05 -6.35
N THR A 67 -21.92 -11.18 -6.76
CA THR A 67 -21.27 -12.52 -6.80
C THR A 67 -21.37 -13.22 -8.17
N CYS A 68 -21.26 -12.49 -9.27
CA CYS A 68 -21.36 -13.07 -10.63
C CYS A 68 -20.07 -12.90 -11.43
N ASP A 69 -20.02 -13.56 -12.58
CA ASP A 69 -19.05 -13.31 -13.62
C ASP A 69 -19.41 -12.06 -14.43
N ILE A 70 -18.44 -11.55 -15.18
CA ILE A 70 -18.72 -10.54 -16.22
C ILE A 70 -19.09 -11.30 -17.50
N PRO A 71 -20.23 -10.97 -18.16
CA PRO A 71 -20.70 -11.67 -19.34
C PRO A 71 -19.71 -11.62 -20.51
N SER A 72 -19.65 -12.72 -21.26
CA SER A 72 -18.81 -12.85 -22.47
C SER A 72 -19.25 -11.95 -23.61
N GLU A 73 -18.35 -11.76 -24.59
CA GLU A 73 -18.49 -10.88 -25.77
C GLU A 73 -19.73 -11.20 -26.60
N ILE A 74 -20.11 -12.48 -26.68
CA ILE A 74 -21.30 -12.93 -27.43
C ILE A 74 -22.58 -12.29 -26.87
N SER A 75 -22.55 -11.87 -25.60
CA SER A 75 -23.72 -11.40 -24.87
C SER A 75 -23.77 -9.87 -24.69
N VAL A 76 -22.71 -9.13 -25.06
CA VAL A 76 -22.56 -7.72 -24.71
C VAL A 76 -21.95 -6.87 -25.82
N ASN A 77 -22.52 -5.67 -26.04
CA ASN A 77 -21.94 -4.62 -26.86
C ASN A 77 -21.83 -3.29 -26.09
N ALA A 78 -20.77 -3.15 -25.29
CA ALA A 78 -20.55 -2.03 -24.38
C ALA A 78 -19.51 -1.02 -24.88
N THR A 79 -19.46 -0.76 -26.19
CA THR A 79 -18.48 0.15 -26.82
C THR A 79 -18.64 1.63 -26.42
N HIS A 80 -19.73 1.97 -25.73
CA HIS A 80 -20.08 3.35 -25.33
C HIS A 80 -19.62 3.68 -23.90
N LEU A 81 -19.29 2.67 -23.09
CA LEU A 81 -18.88 2.88 -21.70
C LEU A 81 -17.55 3.64 -21.65
N THR A 82 -17.52 4.71 -20.86
CA THR A 82 -16.34 5.52 -20.58
C THR A 82 -15.77 5.20 -19.21
N SER A 83 -16.62 4.88 -18.23
CA SER A 83 -16.19 4.55 -16.87
C SER A 83 -16.92 3.32 -16.33
N LEU A 84 -16.15 2.30 -15.99
CA LEU A 84 -16.64 1.09 -15.34
C LEU A 84 -15.87 0.86 -14.05
N ASP A 85 -16.58 0.98 -12.92
CA ASP A 85 -16.06 0.69 -11.59
C ASP A 85 -16.90 -0.38 -10.90
N LEU A 86 -16.33 -1.59 -10.83
CA LEU A 86 -16.89 -2.76 -10.16
C LEU A 86 -16.05 -3.19 -8.95
N SER A 87 -15.18 -2.30 -8.45
CA SER A 87 -14.22 -2.61 -7.41
C SER A 87 -14.87 -3.01 -6.08
N VAL A 88 -14.13 -3.67 -5.19
CA VAL A 88 -14.57 -4.02 -3.84
C VAL A 88 -15.92 -4.75 -3.85
N ASN A 89 -15.95 -5.88 -4.58
CA ASN A 89 -17.11 -6.75 -4.70
C ASN A 89 -16.67 -8.22 -4.52
N LYS A 90 -17.56 -9.16 -4.85
CA LYS A 90 -17.29 -10.61 -4.84
C LYS A 90 -17.43 -11.19 -6.24
N LEU A 91 -17.17 -10.40 -7.29
CA LEU A 91 -17.26 -10.85 -8.67
C LEU A 91 -16.18 -11.89 -8.97
N ASN A 92 -16.46 -12.85 -9.84
CA ASN A 92 -15.59 -13.98 -10.12
C ASN A 92 -15.53 -14.30 -11.62
N GLY A 93 -14.96 -15.45 -11.97
CA GLY A 93 -14.81 -15.86 -13.37
C GLY A 93 -13.63 -15.19 -14.07
N THR A 94 -13.60 -15.31 -15.40
CA THR A 94 -12.54 -14.76 -16.26
C THR A 94 -12.91 -13.39 -16.81
N LEU A 95 -11.92 -12.56 -17.11
CA LEU A 95 -12.16 -11.25 -17.72
C LEU A 95 -12.37 -11.37 -19.23
N PRO A 96 -13.52 -10.93 -19.77
CA PRO A 96 -13.76 -10.94 -21.22
C PRO A 96 -12.94 -9.86 -21.94
N SER A 97 -12.56 -10.14 -23.18
CA SER A 97 -11.75 -9.29 -24.06
C SER A 97 -12.43 -7.96 -24.44
N TRP A 98 -13.77 -7.86 -24.39
CA TRP A 98 -14.46 -6.60 -24.67
C TRP A 98 -14.09 -5.49 -23.67
N LEU A 99 -13.75 -5.84 -22.43
CA LEU A 99 -13.23 -4.88 -21.43
C LEU A 99 -11.93 -4.22 -21.89
N PHE A 100 -11.17 -4.91 -22.76
CA PHE A 100 -9.84 -4.51 -23.19
C PHE A 100 -9.74 -4.07 -24.66
N THR A 101 -10.87 -4.02 -25.34
CA THR A 101 -11.00 -3.59 -26.75
C THR A 101 -11.97 -2.43 -26.92
N SER A 102 -12.63 -1.99 -25.84
CA SER A 102 -13.58 -0.88 -25.87
C SER A 102 -12.88 0.45 -26.17
N PRO A 103 -13.21 1.14 -27.28
CA PRO A 103 -12.49 2.33 -27.71
C PRO A 103 -12.75 3.57 -26.82
N SER A 104 -13.90 3.60 -26.14
CA SER A 104 -14.34 4.74 -25.32
C SER A 104 -13.93 4.65 -23.85
N LEU A 105 -13.44 3.49 -23.41
CA LEU A 105 -13.18 3.26 -21.98
C LEU A 105 -11.97 4.06 -21.50
N GLU A 106 -12.20 4.93 -20.53
CA GLU A 106 -11.19 5.77 -19.87
C GLU A 106 -10.82 5.22 -18.50
N ILE A 107 -11.79 4.66 -17.78
CA ILE A 107 -11.60 4.11 -16.43
C ILE A 107 -12.12 2.67 -16.40
N LEU A 108 -11.23 1.73 -16.11
CA LEU A 108 -11.55 0.35 -15.78
C LEU A 108 -11.01 0.02 -14.39
N ASN A 109 -11.90 -0.04 -13.40
CA ASN A 109 -11.55 -0.40 -12.03
C ASN A 109 -12.27 -1.70 -11.61
N LEU A 110 -11.47 -2.76 -11.46
CA LEU A 110 -11.89 -4.09 -11.03
C LEU A 110 -11.20 -4.51 -9.72
N TYR A 111 -10.55 -3.56 -9.04
CA TYR A 111 -9.81 -3.78 -7.80
C TYR A 111 -10.60 -4.60 -6.78
N SER A 112 -9.94 -5.51 -6.07
CA SER A 112 -10.50 -6.24 -4.93
C SER A 112 -11.77 -7.02 -5.26
N ASN A 113 -11.61 -8.03 -6.12
CA ASN A 113 -12.64 -9.01 -6.48
C ASN A 113 -12.04 -10.43 -6.41
N MET A 114 -12.75 -11.43 -6.96
CA MET A 114 -12.30 -12.83 -7.06
C MET A 114 -12.11 -13.25 -8.53
N PHE A 115 -11.76 -12.31 -9.42
CA PHE A 115 -11.49 -12.64 -10.82
C PHE A 115 -10.27 -13.56 -10.95
N SER A 116 -10.30 -14.47 -11.91
CA SER A 116 -9.27 -15.49 -12.12
C SER A 116 -9.04 -15.74 -13.61
N GLY A 117 -8.05 -16.58 -13.93
CA GLY A 117 -7.69 -16.90 -15.31
C GLY A 117 -6.87 -15.82 -16.00
N ASN A 118 -6.60 -16.03 -17.29
CA ASN A 118 -5.70 -15.16 -18.06
C ASN A 118 -6.39 -13.84 -18.44
N VAL A 119 -5.67 -12.74 -18.28
CA VAL A 119 -6.03 -11.46 -18.90
C VAL A 119 -5.67 -11.52 -20.40
N PRO A 120 -6.56 -11.10 -21.31
CA PRO A 120 -6.31 -11.13 -22.76
C PRO A 120 -5.42 -9.96 -23.20
N PHE A 121 -4.18 -9.90 -22.69
CA PHE A 121 -3.20 -8.83 -22.93
C PHE A 121 -2.92 -8.60 -24.43
N GLU A 122 -2.93 -9.66 -25.23
CA GLU A 122 -2.74 -9.58 -26.68
C GLU A 122 -3.81 -8.75 -27.40
N SER A 123 -4.99 -8.63 -26.80
CA SER A 123 -6.14 -7.89 -27.35
C SER A 123 -6.19 -6.43 -26.89
N PHE A 124 -5.22 -5.95 -26.11
CA PHE A 124 -5.25 -4.60 -25.55
C PHE A 124 -5.27 -3.54 -26.65
N SER A 125 -6.42 -2.88 -26.79
CA SER A 125 -6.65 -1.80 -27.75
C SER A 125 -7.60 -0.77 -27.12
N LEU A 126 -7.07 0.02 -26.19
CA LEU A 126 -7.81 1.00 -25.39
C LEU A 126 -7.17 2.39 -25.54
N PRO A 127 -7.39 3.08 -26.67
CA PRO A 127 -6.70 4.34 -26.95
C PRO A 127 -7.04 5.46 -25.95
N SER A 128 -8.19 5.38 -25.28
CA SER A 128 -8.69 6.40 -24.36
C SER A 128 -8.37 6.10 -22.88
N LEU A 129 -7.79 4.93 -22.57
CA LEU A 129 -7.64 4.48 -21.19
C LEU A 129 -6.67 5.35 -20.41
N GLN A 130 -7.13 5.79 -19.25
CA GLN A 130 -6.37 6.58 -18.28
C GLN A 130 -6.13 5.78 -17.01
N VAL A 131 -7.13 5.03 -16.54
CA VAL A 131 -7.05 4.25 -15.30
C VAL A 131 -7.32 2.78 -15.58
N LEU A 132 -6.33 1.95 -15.27
CA LEU A 132 -6.46 0.50 -15.24
C LEU A 132 -6.09 -0.01 -13.86
N ASP A 133 -7.07 -0.49 -13.11
CA ASP A 133 -6.86 -1.13 -11.82
C ASP A 133 -7.47 -2.53 -11.81
N LEU A 134 -6.58 -3.53 -11.78
CA LEU A 134 -6.90 -4.96 -11.68
C LEU A 134 -6.40 -5.56 -10.36
N ALA A 135 -5.91 -4.73 -9.44
CA ALA A 135 -5.20 -5.19 -8.26
C ALA A 135 -6.09 -6.01 -7.31
N ASN A 136 -5.47 -6.84 -6.48
CA ASN A 136 -6.14 -7.68 -5.49
C ASN A 136 -7.21 -8.62 -6.10
N ASN A 137 -6.76 -9.50 -6.98
CA ASN A 137 -7.56 -10.55 -7.61
C ASN A 137 -6.74 -11.86 -7.68
N GLN A 138 -7.22 -12.87 -8.40
CA GLN A 138 -6.54 -14.15 -8.64
C GLN A 138 -6.14 -14.29 -10.11
N LEU A 139 -5.89 -13.16 -10.80
CA LEU A 139 -5.59 -13.14 -12.21
C LEU A 139 -4.20 -13.71 -12.47
N VAL A 140 -4.07 -14.39 -13.61
CA VAL A 140 -2.81 -14.94 -14.12
C VAL A 140 -2.54 -14.40 -15.51
N GLY A 141 -1.34 -14.67 -16.02
CA GLY A 141 -0.92 -14.27 -17.35
C GLY A 141 0.54 -13.85 -17.36
N HIS A 142 1.11 -13.84 -18.56
CA HIS A 142 2.44 -13.32 -18.81
C HIS A 142 2.32 -11.95 -19.46
N THR A 143 2.96 -10.94 -18.90
CA THR A 143 2.92 -9.57 -19.43
C THR A 143 4.17 -8.79 -19.08
N ASP A 144 4.49 -7.82 -19.92
CA ASP A 144 5.67 -6.96 -19.85
C ASP A 144 5.29 -5.51 -20.23
N MET A 145 6.28 -4.62 -20.25
CA MET A 145 6.08 -3.23 -20.65
C MET A 145 5.58 -3.07 -22.10
N LEU A 146 5.89 -4.02 -23.00
CA LEU A 146 5.47 -3.95 -24.41
C LEU A 146 3.96 -4.09 -24.56
N THR A 147 3.30 -4.75 -23.62
CA THR A 147 1.84 -4.83 -23.54
C THR A 147 1.20 -3.44 -23.40
N PHE A 148 1.80 -2.58 -22.57
CA PHE A 148 1.20 -1.28 -22.19
C PHE A 148 1.75 -0.09 -22.97
N ARG A 149 2.88 -0.22 -23.69
CA ARG A 149 3.56 0.91 -24.36
C ARG A 149 2.70 1.77 -25.30
N LYS A 150 1.57 1.24 -25.78
CA LYS A 150 0.64 1.95 -26.68
C LYS A 150 -0.44 2.74 -25.92
N LEU A 151 -0.64 2.46 -24.64
CA LEU A 151 -1.65 3.08 -23.78
C LEU A 151 -1.10 4.39 -23.20
N THR A 152 -0.70 5.32 -24.07
CA THR A 152 0.03 6.54 -23.69
C THR A 152 -0.78 7.53 -22.85
N ASN A 153 -2.10 7.33 -22.76
CA ASN A 153 -3.00 8.14 -21.93
C ASN A 153 -3.09 7.64 -20.49
N LEU A 154 -2.46 6.50 -20.16
CA LEU A 154 -2.46 5.97 -18.80
C LEU A 154 -1.85 6.95 -17.80
N THR A 155 -2.61 7.21 -16.75
CA THR A 155 -2.20 7.90 -15.53
C THR A 155 -2.08 6.93 -14.36
N VAL A 156 -2.88 5.86 -14.33
CA VAL A 156 -2.86 4.85 -13.26
C VAL A 156 -2.79 3.45 -13.85
N LEU A 157 -1.79 2.67 -13.43
CA LEU A 157 -1.65 1.25 -13.76
C LEU A 157 -1.40 0.44 -12.49
N CYS A 158 -2.42 -0.28 -12.02
CA CYS A 158 -2.35 -1.12 -10.83
C CYS A 158 -2.67 -2.59 -11.18
N LEU A 159 -1.66 -3.44 -11.04
CA LEU A 159 -1.74 -4.90 -11.22
C LEU A 159 -1.37 -5.65 -9.93
N SER A 160 -1.08 -4.93 -8.84
CA SER A 160 -0.59 -5.47 -7.56
C SER A 160 -1.48 -6.61 -7.01
N TYR A 161 -0.90 -7.53 -6.23
CA TYR A 161 -1.63 -8.61 -5.56
C TYR A 161 -2.46 -9.47 -6.53
N ASN A 162 -1.76 -10.07 -7.48
CA ASN A 162 -2.29 -11.07 -8.41
C ASN A 162 -1.24 -12.18 -8.57
N ASN A 163 -1.45 -13.08 -9.54
CA ASN A 163 -0.52 -14.16 -9.85
C ASN A 163 0.06 -14.01 -11.27
N PHE A 164 0.30 -12.78 -11.70
CA PHE A 164 0.93 -12.48 -12.98
C PHE A 164 2.41 -12.85 -12.98
N SER A 165 2.98 -13.02 -14.17
CA SER A 165 4.41 -13.25 -14.38
C SER A 165 4.92 -12.36 -15.52
N GLY A 166 6.23 -12.13 -15.55
CA GLY A 166 6.86 -11.35 -16.62
C GLY A 166 8.07 -10.56 -16.16
N GLU A 167 8.82 -10.07 -17.14
CA GLU A 167 9.99 -9.23 -16.92
C GLU A 167 9.69 -7.80 -17.36
N TRP A 168 9.90 -6.85 -16.45
CA TRP A 168 9.54 -5.45 -16.63
C TRP A 168 10.78 -4.58 -16.53
N GLU A 169 11.30 -4.17 -17.68
CA GLU A 169 12.31 -3.13 -17.78
C GLU A 169 11.65 -1.76 -17.51
N LEU A 170 11.94 -1.23 -16.32
CA LEU A 170 11.25 -0.09 -15.72
C LEU A 170 11.54 1.22 -16.45
N ASP A 171 12.76 1.41 -16.93
CA ASP A 171 13.17 2.69 -17.52
C ASP A 171 12.45 2.91 -18.86
N THR A 172 12.29 1.87 -19.68
CA THR A 172 11.51 1.88 -20.92
C THR A 172 10.03 2.09 -20.66
N LEU A 173 9.46 1.45 -19.63
CA LEU A 173 8.06 1.65 -19.25
C LEU A 173 7.79 3.13 -18.93
N LEU A 174 8.56 3.70 -18.00
CA LEU A 174 8.38 5.07 -17.53
C LEU A 174 8.66 6.10 -18.64
N THR A 175 9.60 5.81 -19.54
CA THR A 175 9.86 6.68 -20.70
C THR A 175 8.74 6.64 -21.74
N SER A 176 8.05 5.50 -21.86
CA SER A 176 6.93 5.30 -22.79
C SER A 176 5.62 5.88 -22.27
N LEU A 177 5.32 5.66 -20.99
CA LEU A 177 4.09 6.10 -20.31
C LEU A 177 4.33 7.41 -19.56
N ARG A 178 4.51 8.49 -20.31
CA ARG A 178 4.93 9.79 -19.76
C ARG A 178 3.90 10.50 -18.88
N ASN A 179 2.63 10.10 -18.98
CA ASN A 179 1.54 10.64 -18.17
C ASN A 179 1.28 9.81 -16.91
N LEU A 180 2.03 8.72 -16.70
CA LEU A 180 1.81 7.83 -15.57
C LEU A 180 2.12 8.58 -14.27
N GLU A 181 1.17 8.52 -13.34
CA GLU A 181 1.25 9.10 -12.00
C GLU A 181 1.34 8.00 -10.95
N ASP A 182 0.67 6.86 -11.18
CA ASP A 182 0.59 5.75 -10.24
C ASP A 182 0.94 4.42 -10.92
N LEU A 183 1.83 3.66 -10.29
CA LEU A 183 2.24 2.32 -10.74
C LEU A 183 2.28 1.34 -9.57
N GLY A 184 1.44 0.31 -9.66
CA GLY A 184 1.43 -0.81 -8.72
C GLY A 184 1.70 -2.14 -9.42
N LEU A 185 2.86 -2.74 -9.15
CA LEU A 185 3.23 -4.08 -9.66
C LEU A 185 3.49 -5.09 -8.52
N SER A 186 3.18 -4.69 -7.29
CA SER A 186 3.59 -5.39 -6.09
C SER A 186 3.00 -6.79 -5.98
N TYR A 187 3.69 -7.70 -5.27
CA TYR A 187 3.16 -9.02 -4.91
C TYR A 187 2.55 -9.79 -6.09
N ASN A 188 3.36 -9.94 -7.14
CA ASN A 188 3.13 -10.79 -8.30
C ASN A 188 4.37 -11.67 -8.53
N GLY A 189 4.35 -12.49 -9.58
CA GLY A 189 5.53 -13.19 -10.09
C GLY A 189 6.48 -12.33 -10.94
N PHE A 190 6.29 -11.01 -10.99
CA PHE A 190 7.08 -10.09 -11.81
C PHE A 190 8.56 -10.03 -11.40
N SER A 191 9.41 -9.75 -12.39
CA SER A 191 10.82 -9.42 -12.22
C SER A 191 11.06 -8.05 -12.83
N VAL A 192 11.27 -7.04 -11.99
CA VAL A 192 11.54 -5.68 -12.46
C VAL A 192 13.05 -5.48 -12.62
N THR A 193 13.46 -5.05 -13.80
CA THR A 193 14.84 -4.71 -14.16
C THR A 193 14.95 -3.23 -14.46
N THR A 194 16.16 -2.70 -14.37
CA THR A 194 16.50 -1.31 -14.70
C THR A 194 17.93 -1.30 -15.20
N GLU A 195 18.21 -0.48 -16.22
CA GLU A 195 19.58 -0.21 -16.66
C GLU A 195 20.26 0.85 -15.77
N ASN A 196 19.52 1.39 -14.80
CA ASN A 196 19.94 2.39 -13.83
C ASN A 196 20.40 3.71 -14.48
N VAL A 197 19.74 4.08 -15.58
CA VAL A 197 20.03 5.29 -16.37
C VAL A 197 19.05 6.41 -15.99
N ASN A 198 19.51 7.65 -16.04
CA ASN A 198 18.68 8.83 -15.81
C ASN A 198 17.84 9.16 -17.05
N HIS A 199 16.71 8.49 -17.22
CA HIS A 199 15.72 8.81 -18.25
C HIS A 199 14.64 9.77 -17.74
N TYR A 200 13.82 10.26 -18.67
CA TYR A 200 12.64 11.03 -18.32
C TYR A 200 11.66 10.17 -17.52
N VAL A 201 11.15 10.75 -16.43
CA VAL A 201 10.03 10.23 -15.65
C VAL A 201 9.11 11.41 -15.37
N ASN A 202 7.80 11.18 -15.33
CA ASN A 202 6.83 12.19 -14.93
C ASN A 202 7.20 12.73 -13.52
N PRO A 203 7.53 14.03 -13.36
CA PRO A 203 7.82 14.58 -12.04
C PRO A 203 6.59 14.62 -11.13
N GLY A 204 5.39 14.50 -11.70
CA GLY A 204 4.11 14.39 -11.02
C GLY A 204 3.75 12.96 -10.56
N PHE A 205 4.67 12.00 -10.62
CA PHE A 205 4.45 10.65 -10.07
C PHE A 205 4.11 10.71 -8.58
N ARG A 206 3.03 10.04 -8.15
CA ARG A 206 2.49 10.11 -6.79
C ARG A 206 2.67 8.80 -6.04
N TYR A 207 2.31 7.66 -6.64
CA TYR A 207 2.40 6.36 -5.96
C TYR A 207 3.20 5.34 -6.76
N LEU A 208 4.25 4.79 -6.14
CA LEU A 208 5.06 3.74 -6.74
C LEU A 208 5.16 2.54 -5.80
N GLU A 209 4.53 1.44 -6.19
CA GLU A 209 4.52 0.19 -5.43
C GLU A 209 5.18 -0.93 -6.24
N LEU A 210 6.42 -1.25 -5.90
CA LEU A 210 7.22 -2.31 -6.51
C LEU A 210 7.67 -3.34 -5.46
N ALA A 211 6.85 -3.60 -4.44
CA ALA A 211 7.16 -4.57 -3.41
C ALA A 211 7.17 -6.00 -4.00
N SER A 212 8.12 -6.84 -3.57
CA SER A 212 8.23 -8.23 -4.06
C SER A 212 8.45 -8.36 -5.58
N CYS A 213 9.18 -7.41 -6.20
CA CYS A 213 9.46 -7.38 -7.64
C CYS A 213 10.88 -7.86 -8.03
N LYS A 214 11.63 -8.46 -7.09
CA LYS A 214 13.01 -8.96 -7.27
C LYS A 214 14.04 -7.86 -7.62
N LEU A 215 13.72 -6.60 -7.36
CA LEU A 215 14.58 -5.45 -7.65
C LEU A 215 15.89 -5.54 -6.86
N LYS A 216 17.04 -5.24 -7.48
CA LYS A 216 18.37 -5.42 -6.86
C LYS A 216 19.06 -4.11 -6.46
N VAL A 217 18.63 -2.99 -7.00
CA VAL A 217 19.24 -1.67 -6.83
C VAL A 217 18.15 -0.61 -6.74
N PHE A 218 18.46 0.57 -6.23
CA PHE A 218 17.60 1.75 -6.37
C PHE A 218 17.72 2.30 -7.80
N PRO A 219 16.64 2.34 -8.60
CA PRO A 219 16.66 2.94 -9.93
C PRO A 219 16.90 4.44 -9.84
N ASN A 220 17.94 4.93 -10.52
CA ASN A 220 18.32 6.34 -10.52
C ASN A 220 17.21 7.27 -11.07
N SER A 221 16.34 6.74 -11.94
CA SER A 221 15.20 7.44 -12.52
C SER A 221 14.20 7.97 -11.46
N PHE A 222 14.15 7.36 -10.27
CA PHE A 222 13.29 7.83 -9.17
C PHE A 222 13.65 9.22 -8.65
N ARG A 223 14.90 9.67 -8.88
CA ARG A 223 15.32 11.02 -8.49
C ARG A 223 14.46 12.13 -9.10
N ALA A 224 13.86 11.87 -10.26
CA ALA A 224 13.00 12.82 -10.97
C ALA A 224 11.58 12.95 -10.36
N MET A 225 11.14 12.01 -9.52
CA MET A 225 9.78 11.97 -8.94
C MET A 225 9.68 12.96 -7.76
N LYS A 226 9.48 14.24 -8.08
CA LYS A 226 9.48 15.33 -7.07
C LYS A 226 8.16 15.49 -6.33
N GLN A 227 7.07 14.88 -6.81
CA GLN A 227 5.74 14.91 -6.17
C GLN A 227 5.33 13.56 -5.57
N LEU A 228 6.30 12.64 -5.41
CA LEU A 228 6.04 11.31 -4.87
C LEU A 228 5.50 11.40 -3.44
N GLU A 229 4.37 10.73 -3.22
CA GLU A 229 3.67 10.67 -1.93
C GLU A 229 3.88 9.33 -1.23
N ARG A 230 3.97 8.23 -1.99
CA ARG A 230 4.25 6.90 -1.45
C ARG A 230 5.23 6.13 -2.31
N LEU A 231 6.22 5.54 -1.64
CA LEU A 231 7.17 4.62 -2.25
C LEU A 231 7.22 3.32 -1.46
N ASP A 232 6.83 2.22 -2.10
CA ASP A 232 7.01 0.88 -1.56
C ASP A 232 7.99 0.06 -2.41
N LEU A 233 9.16 -0.23 -1.85
CA LEU A 233 10.18 -1.11 -2.40
C LEU A 233 10.43 -2.32 -1.50
N SER A 234 9.49 -2.67 -0.64
CA SER A 234 9.70 -3.74 0.34
C SER A 234 9.84 -5.11 -0.29
N SER A 235 10.39 -6.06 0.46
CA SER A 235 10.46 -7.47 0.05
C SER A 235 11.20 -7.67 -1.28
N ASN A 236 12.22 -6.86 -1.55
CA ASN A 236 13.04 -6.94 -2.76
C ASN A 236 14.43 -7.53 -2.44
N LYS A 237 15.37 -7.37 -3.37
CA LYS A 237 16.77 -7.80 -3.24
C LYS A 237 17.73 -6.61 -3.26
N ILE A 238 17.25 -5.44 -2.84
CA ILE A 238 18.03 -4.20 -2.85
C ILE A 238 19.12 -4.32 -1.80
N HIS A 239 20.38 -4.11 -2.21
CA HIS A 239 21.54 -4.26 -1.35
C HIS A 239 22.41 -3.01 -1.35
N GLY A 240 23.34 -2.94 -0.39
CA GLY A 240 24.27 -1.82 -0.26
C GLY A 240 23.66 -0.62 0.47
N GLN A 241 24.32 0.52 0.33
CA GLN A 241 23.88 1.75 0.97
C GLN A 241 22.77 2.42 0.17
N ILE A 242 21.82 3.03 0.88
CA ILE A 242 20.81 3.89 0.27
C ILE A 242 21.52 5.13 -0.34
N PRO A 243 21.27 5.47 -1.62
CA PRO A 243 21.87 6.64 -2.25
C PRO A 243 21.46 7.96 -1.58
N HIS A 244 22.37 8.93 -1.47
CA HIS A 244 22.07 10.23 -0.84
C HIS A 244 20.88 10.97 -1.48
N TRP A 245 20.71 10.82 -2.80
CA TRP A 245 19.65 11.49 -3.55
C TRP A 245 18.26 10.97 -3.20
N ILE A 246 18.12 9.81 -2.54
CA ILE A 246 16.81 9.31 -2.10
C ILE A 246 16.12 10.34 -1.20
N GLY A 247 16.90 11.13 -0.46
CA GLY A 247 16.42 12.21 0.40
C GLY A 247 15.71 13.34 -0.36
N GLU A 248 15.89 13.40 -1.68
CA GLU A 248 15.34 14.43 -2.56
C GLU A 248 14.05 14.00 -3.28
N ILE A 249 13.61 12.74 -3.14
CA ILE A 249 12.37 12.26 -3.78
C ILE A 249 11.15 12.76 -3.03
N GLY A 250 10.07 13.05 -3.74
CA GLY A 250 8.83 13.58 -3.17
C GLY A 250 8.93 14.97 -2.54
N GLY A 251 10.13 15.54 -2.39
CA GLY A 251 10.33 16.80 -1.67
C GLY A 251 9.76 16.70 -0.26
N ASN A 252 8.75 17.53 0.04
CA ASN A 252 8.02 17.49 1.32
C ASN A 252 6.65 16.78 1.22
N GLN A 253 6.33 16.17 0.08
CA GLN A 253 5.07 15.44 -0.15
C GLN A 253 5.17 13.95 0.17
N LEU A 254 6.38 13.40 0.33
CA LEU A 254 6.56 11.98 0.63
C LEU A 254 6.02 11.67 2.02
N VAL A 255 4.88 10.98 2.09
CA VAL A 255 4.17 10.62 3.32
C VAL A 255 4.62 9.26 3.85
N SER A 256 4.80 8.29 2.95
CA SER A 256 5.11 6.89 3.32
C SER A 256 6.28 6.34 2.50
N LEU A 257 7.27 5.79 3.20
CA LEU A 257 8.43 5.14 2.62
C LEU A 257 8.62 3.76 3.22
N ASN A 258 8.45 2.73 2.40
CA ASN A 258 8.65 1.34 2.80
C ASN A 258 9.84 0.72 2.06
N LEU A 259 10.91 0.47 2.80
CA LEU A 259 12.14 -0.17 2.33
C LEU A 259 12.41 -1.50 3.07
N SER A 260 11.41 -2.00 3.81
CA SER A 260 11.55 -3.19 4.65
C SER A 260 11.86 -4.45 3.84
N HIS A 261 12.39 -5.49 4.49
CA HIS A 261 12.67 -6.79 3.87
C HIS A 261 13.56 -6.69 2.63
N ASN A 262 14.73 -6.09 2.78
CA ASN A 262 15.77 -5.97 1.76
C ASN A 262 17.15 -6.36 2.35
N PHE A 263 18.23 -6.07 1.65
CA PHE A 263 19.62 -6.30 2.09
C PHE A 263 20.39 -4.97 2.25
N ILE A 264 19.69 -3.89 2.61
CA ILE A 264 20.27 -2.56 2.76
C ILE A 264 21.22 -2.55 3.95
N THR A 265 22.42 -1.98 3.79
CA THR A 265 23.46 -1.97 4.82
C THR A 265 23.67 -0.62 5.49
N GLY A 266 23.22 0.48 4.88
CA GLY A 266 23.44 1.81 5.45
C GLY A 266 22.45 2.86 4.96
N LEU A 267 22.21 3.85 5.82
CA LEU A 267 21.30 4.96 5.59
C LEU A 267 22.06 6.25 5.21
N PRO A 268 21.46 7.15 4.41
CA PRO A 268 22.01 8.47 4.18
C PRO A 268 21.59 9.43 5.30
N GLN A 269 22.09 10.66 5.27
CA GLN A 269 21.49 11.74 6.05
C GLN A 269 20.12 12.10 5.44
N PHE A 270 19.05 11.82 6.17
CA PHE A 270 17.69 12.06 5.71
C PHE A 270 17.36 13.56 5.61
N GLN A 271 16.54 13.92 4.61
CA GLN A 271 15.96 15.25 4.42
C GLN A 271 14.43 15.20 4.22
N TRP A 272 13.76 14.14 4.67
CA TRP A 272 12.32 13.95 4.48
C TRP A 272 11.50 14.55 5.63
N TYR A 273 11.40 15.87 5.68
CA TYR A 273 10.61 16.55 6.71
C TYR A 273 9.10 16.26 6.59
N GLY A 274 8.64 15.80 5.42
CA GLY A 274 7.26 15.44 5.11
C GLY A 274 6.82 14.03 5.52
N LEU A 275 7.72 13.18 6.02
CA LEU A 275 7.46 11.75 6.16
C LEU A 275 6.69 11.42 7.44
N SER A 276 5.56 10.74 7.29
CA SER A 276 4.71 10.25 8.39
C SER A 276 5.02 8.79 8.74
N GLU A 277 5.40 7.99 7.76
CA GLU A 277 5.61 6.55 7.91
C GLU A 277 6.95 6.13 7.32
N LEU A 278 7.79 5.49 8.15
CA LEU A 278 9.09 4.97 7.73
C LEU A 278 9.26 3.51 8.16
N TYR A 279 9.33 2.61 7.18
CA TYR A 279 9.54 1.18 7.39
C TYR A 279 10.90 0.75 6.83
N LEU A 280 11.81 0.38 7.73
CA LEU A 280 13.19 -0.04 7.46
C LEU A 280 13.48 -1.47 7.95
N GLN A 281 12.49 -2.13 8.54
CA GLN A 281 12.67 -3.39 9.23
C GLN A 281 13.15 -4.53 8.34
N SER A 282 13.81 -5.52 8.94
CA SER A 282 14.34 -6.69 8.23
C SER A 282 15.31 -6.32 7.11
N ASN A 283 16.36 -5.59 7.48
CA ASN A 283 17.48 -5.24 6.61
C ASN A 283 18.81 -5.61 7.30
N LEU A 284 19.94 -5.14 6.77
CA LEU A 284 21.28 -5.33 7.33
C LEU A 284 21.88 -3.99 7.81
N ILE A 285 21.04 -3.01 8.16
CA ILE A 285 21.49 -1.63 8.39
C ILE A 285 22.34 -1.56 9.65
N GLU A 286 23.57 -1.06 9.49
CA GLU A 286 24.51 -0.86 10.60
C GLU A 286 24.63 0.62 11.01
N GLY A 287 25.34 0.85 12.11
CA GLY A 287 25.63 2.19 12.62
C GLY A 287 24.70 2.63 13.75
N PRO A 288 24.85 3.87 14.24
CA PRO A 288 24.02 4.39 15.33
C PRO A 288 22.61 4.76 14.86
N PHE A 289 21.73 5.08 15.80
CA PHE A 289 20.45 5.70 15.50
C PHE A 289 20.66 6.97 14.64
N PRO A 290 19.97 7.14 13.49
CA PRO A 290 20.14 8.29 12.62
C PRO A 290 19.55 9.56 13.26
N THR A 291 20.40 10.50 13.68
CA THR A 291 19.94 11.74 14.34
C THR A 291 19.10 12.64 13.45
N SER A 292 19.14 12.47 12.11
CA SER A 292 18.24 13.17 11.19
C SER A 292 16.77 12.82 11.42
N ILE A 293 16.47 11.63 11.92
CA ILE A 293 15.09 11.24 12.30
C ILE A 293 14.54 12.15 13.39
N CYS A 294 15.41 12.69 14.26
CA CYS A 294 15.00 13.63 15.31
C CYS A 294 14.37 14.93 14.77
N ASN A 295 14.54 15.24 13.47
CA ASN A 295 13.99 16.44 12.84
C ASN A 295 12.67 16.17 12.08
N MET A 296 12.16 14.93 12.08
CA MET A 296 10.97 14.52 11.35
C MET A 296 9.73 14.69 12.24
N SER A 297 9.30 15.94 12.41
CA SER A 297 8.29 16.33 13.42
C SER A 297 6.88 15.77 13.18
N ILE A 298 6.59 15.23 12.00
CA ILE A 298 5.30 14.62 11.66
C ILE A 298 5.38 13.10 11.55
N LEU A 299 6.53 12.50 11.88
CA LEU A 299 6.71 11.06 11.87
C LEU A 299 5.82 10.44 12.95
N SER A 300 4.92 9.56 12.52
CA SER A 300 3.94 8.88 13.37
C SER A 300 4.21 7.38 13.51
N TYR A 301 4.76 6.75 12.46
CA TYR A 301 5.16 5.34 12.48
C TYR A 301 6.62 5.18 12.07
N LEU A 302 7.40 4.52 12.93
CA LEU A 302 8.79 4.17 12.66
C LEU A 302 9.05 2.71 13.02
N ASP A 303 9.34 1.89 12.02
CA ASP A 303 9.82 0.52 12.24
C ASP A 303 11.24 0.38 11.68
N MET A 304 12.21 0.20 12.57
CA MET A 304 13.61 -0.06 12.25
C MET A 304 14.09 -1.39 12.85
N SER A 305 13.14 -2.27 13.18
CA SER A 305 13.41 -3.54 13.84
C SER A 305 14.19 -4.51 12.95
N ASN A 306 14.77 -5.56 13.54
CA ASN A 306 15.46 -6.63 12.81
C ASN A 306 16.55 -6.09 11.86
N ASN A 307 17.51 -5.37 12.45
CA ASN A 307 18.64 -4.74 11.76
C ASN A 307 19.93 -4.88 12.62
N CYS A 308 21.01 -4.21 12.21
CA CYS A 308 22.29 -4.20 12.91
C CYS A 308 22.57 -2.84 13.59
N PHE A 309 21.55 -2.03 13.89
CA PHE A 309 21.75 -0.73 14.54
C PHE A 309 22.38 -0.91 15.92
N GLY A 310 23.26 0.01 16.32
CA GLY A 310 23.96 -0.08 17.60
C GLY A 310 24.24 1.27 18.26
N GLY A 311 25.16 1.26 19.21
CA GLY A 311 25.52 2.48 19.96
C GLY A 311 24.43 2.91 20.95
N LEU A 312 24.51 4.17 21.37
CA LEU A 312 23.58 4.78 22.32
C LEU A 312 22.41 5.42 21.57
N ILE A 313 21.22 5.37 22.16
CA ILE A 313 20.07 6.16 21.68
C ILE A 313 20.34 7.64 22.01
N PRO A 314 20.33 8.56 21.02
CA PRO A 314 20.72 9.96 21.22
C PRO A 314 19.66 10.74 22.01
N GLN A 315 20.08 11.74 22.78
CA GLN A 315 19.17 12.56 23.61
C GLN A 315 18.01 13.19 22.81
N CYS A 316 18.24 13.53 21.54
CA CYS A 316 17.21 14.09 20.65
C CYS A 316 16.04 13.13 20.38
N PHE A 317 16.19 11.84 20.68
CA PHE A 317 15.11 10.86 20.59
C PHE A 317 13.89 11.27 21.43
N GLY A 318 14.12 11.95 22.55
CA GLY A 318 13.04 12.51 23.36
C GLY A 318 12.19 13.56 22.62
N ASN A 319 12.72 14.21 21.58
CA ASN A 319 12.02 15.26 20.83
C ASN A 319 10.96 14.73 19.86
N ILE A 320 11.11 13.49 19.39
CA ILE A 320 10.19 12.88 18.40
C ILE A 320 9.17 11.95 19.03
N ILE A 321 9.41 11.50 20.26
CA ILE A 321 8.58 10.48 20.89
C ILE A 321 7.16 10.95 21.17
N SER A 322 6.94 12.27 21.28
CA SER A 322 5.62 12.88 21.44
C SER A 322 4.84 12.95 20.13
N SER A 323 5.49 12.85 18.96
CA SER A 323 4.79 12.80 17.65
C SER A 323 4.51 11.37 17.18
N LEU A 324 5.21 10.39 17.74
CA LEU A 324 5.11 8.99 17.35
C LEU A 324 3.88 8.32 17.96
N LEU A 325 3.10 7.63 17.12
CA LEU A 325 2.05 6.70 17.54
C LEU A 325 2.62 5.31 17.79
N MET A 326 3.58 4.88 16.97
CA MET A 326 4.19 3.56 17.06
C MET A 326 5.67 3.65 16.72
N ILE A 327 6.49 3.01 17.55
CA ILE A 327 7.89 2.76 17.21
C ILE A 327 8.32 1.34 17.55
N ASP A 328 8.98 0.71 16.59
CA ASP A 328 9.65 -0.58 16.75
C ASP A 328 11.15 -0.46 16.44
N MET A 329 11.97 -0.65 17.47
CA MET A 329 13.44 -0.73 17.38
C MET A 329 13.93 -2.12 17.79
N GLY A 330 13.05 -3.11 17.84
CA GLY A 330 13.33 -4.47 18.29
C GLY A 330 14.40 -5.19 17.46
N ASN A 331 15.03 -6.20 18.03
CA ASN A 331 16.06 -7.04 17.42
C ASN A 331 17.16 -6.22 16.73
N ASN A 332 17.84 -5.40 17.53
CA ASN A 332 19.01 -4.60 17.14
C ASN A 332 20.13 -4.74 18.19
N SER A 333 21.20 -3.95 18.09
CA SER A 333 22.34 -3.93 19.00
C SER A 333 22.46 -2.62 19.81
N PHE A 334 21.36 -1.88 20.02
CA PHE A 334 21.37 -0.65 20.83
C PHE A 334 21.77 -0.93 22.28
N ARG A 335 22.51 0.00 22.89
CA ARG A 335 23.08 -0.11 24.24
C ARG A 335 22.78 1.12 25.09
N GLY A 336 23.00 1.00 26.40
CA GLY A 336 22.85 2.10 27.35
C GLY A 336 21.39 2.34 27.73
N THR A 337 21.07 3.54 28.19
CA THR A 337 19.72 3.90 28.63
C THR A 337 18.92 4.61 27.54
N ILE A 338 17.60 4.48 27.59
CA ILE A 338 16.71 5.35 26.81
C ILE A 338 16.78 6.75 27.45
N PRO A 339 17.09 7.80 26.67
CA PRO A 339 17.08 9.18 27.13
C PRO A 339 15.81 9.52 27.90
N SER A 340 15.97 10.18 29.04
CA SER A 340 14.89 10.57 29.94
C SER A 340 13.85 11.44 29.23
N LEU A 341 12.61 10.95 29.25
CA LEU A 341 11.41 11.49 28.61
C LEU A 341 10.76 12.45 29.60
N TYR A 342 11.13 13.73 29.55
CA TYR A 342 10.77 14.65 30.62
C TYR A 342 9.31 15.15 30.56
N ASP A 343 8.63 15.10 29.41
CA ASP A 343 7.27 15.63 29.27
C ASP A 343 6.46 14.82 28.22
N ASP A 344 5.26 14.39 28.59
CA ASP A 344 4.17 13.76 27.80
C ASP A 344 4.52 12.84 26.61
N CYS A 345 4.44 11.52 26.85
CA CYS A 345 4.28 10.51 25.78
C CYS A 345 2.81 10.27 25.42
N ALA A 346 1.93 11.28 25.54
CA ALA A 346 0.47 11.10 25.58
C ALA A 346 -0.12 10.35 24.37
N ASP A 347 0.52 10.46 23.19
CA ASP A 347 0.02 9.88 21.93
C ASP A 347 0.68 8.54 21.54
N LEU A 348 1.76 8.12 22.22
CA LEU A 348 2.46 6.88 21.90
C LEU A 348 1.62 5.66 22.30
N GLN A 349 1.25 4.85 21.31
CA GLN A 349 0.40 3.67 21.48
C GLN A 349 1.23 2.38 21.55
N GLY A 350 2.41 2.35 20.93
CA GLY A 350 3.27 1.18 20.93
C GLY A 350 4.76 1.50 20.88
N LEU A 351 5.50 0.76 21.72
CA LEU A 351 6.96 0.87 21.86
C LEU A 351 7.56 -0.52 21.99
N ILE A 352 8.29 -0.93 20.97
CA ILE A 352 8.94 -2.25 20.92
C ILE A 352 10.46 -2.06 20.90
N LEU A 353 11.13 -2.64 21.89
CA LEU A 353 12.57 -2.48 22.14
C LEU A 353 13.29 -3.81 22.34
N GLU A 354 12.59 -4.92 22.10
CA GLU A 354 13.08 -6.26 22.39
C GLU A 354 14.37 -6.61 21.67
N GLY A 355 15.12 -7.60 22.15
CA GLY A 355 16.33 -8.06 21.47
C GLY A 355 17.50 -7.07 21.44
N ASN A 356 17.42 -5.94 22.17
CA ASN A 356 18.53 -4.99 22.35
C ASN A 356 19.30 -5.21 23.66
N GLN A 357 20.37 -4.43 23.87
CA GLN A 357 21.22 -4.42 25.07
C GLN A 357 20.97 -3.15 25.92
N LEU A 358 19.71 -2.75 26.04
CA LEU A 358 19.31 -1.54 26.74
C LEU A 358 19.17 -1.77 28.25
N GLU A 359 19.65 -0.82 29.03
CA GLU A 359 19.33 -0.65 30.44
C GLU A 359 18.10 0.23 30.56
N VAL A 360 16.96 -0.35 30.95
CA VAL A 360 15.72 0.43 31.04
C VAL A 360 15.65 1.07 32.42
N ARG A 361 15.68 2.41 32.47
CA ARG A 361 15.20 3.20 33.61
C ARG A 361 13.77 3.64 33.28
N ILE A 362 12.80 2.88 33.77
CA ILE A 362 11.37 3.16 33.51
C ILE A 362 10.93 4.33 34.39
N CYS A 363 10.52 5.44 33.78
CA CYS A 363 9.80 6.52 34.49
C CYS A 363 8.40 6.05 34.87
N VAL A 364 7.86 6.52 35.99
CA VAL A 364 6.57 6.10 36.56
C VAL A 364 5.39 6.25 35.57
N GLY A 365 5.48 7.13 34.58
CA GLY A 365 4.48 7.29 33.51
C GLY A 365 4.34 6.10 32.55
N TRP A 366 5.37 5.25 32.40
CA TRP A 366 5.34 4.06 31.53
C TRP A 366 4.56 2.88 32.12
N VAL A 367 4.31 2.90 33.43
CA VAL A 367 3.57 1.83 34.14
C VAL A 367 2.11 1.78 33.68
N TYR A 368 1.61 2.81 32.99
CA TYR A 368 0.23 2.92 32.51
C TYR A 368 0.05 2.67 31.00
N MET A 369 1.12 2.50 30.21
CA MET A 369 1.03 2.14 28.78
C MET A 369 0.93 0.62 28.58
N THR A 370 -0.05 -0.01 29.19
CA THR A 370 -0.34 -1.43 28.98
C THR A 370 -1.36 -1.59 27.86
N ARG A 371 -0.92 -1.52 26.59
CA ARG A 371 -1.67 -2.20 25.53
C ARG A 371 -0.88 -3.17 24.64
N PHE A 372 0.44 -3.03 24.46
CA PHE A 372 1.24 -4.05 23.74
C PHE A 372 2.71 -4.15 24.20
N VAL A 373 2.99 -4.10 25.50
CA VAL A 373 4.31 -4.54 25.99
C VAL A 373 4.29 -6.07 26.05
N ARG A 374 5.01 -6.75 25.13
CA ARG A 374 5.17 -8.22 25.10
C ARG A 374 6.03 -8.80 26.26
N TYR A 375 6.19 -8.08 27.37
CA TYR A 375 7.02 -8.48 28.50
C TYR A 375 6.25 -8.41 29.82
N PRO A 376 6.18 -9.51 30.60
CA PRO A 376 5.85 -9.41 32.02
C PRO A 376 7.06 -8.83 32.77
N ILE A 377 6.93 -7.59 33.24
CA ILE A 377 7.93 -6.93 34.09
C ILE A 377 7.72 -7.41 35.53
N TYR A 378 8.56 -8.33 36.03
CA TYR A 378 8.54 -8.72 37.44
C TYR A 378 9.55 -7.89 38.25
N PRO A 379 9.11 -7.05 39.21
CA PRO A 379 10.03 -6.28 40.04
C PRO A 379 10.79 -7.17 41.02
N LYS A 380 12.12 -7.23 40.92
CA LYS A 380 12.97 -7.61 42.07
C LYS A 380 13.32 -6.34 42.83
N ILE A 381 12.51 -6.02 43.84
CA ILE A 381 12.78 -4.92 44.76
C ILE A 381 14.01 -5.29 45.59
N LYS A 382 15.17 -4.71 45.27
CA LYS A 382 16.26 -4.59 46.25
C LYS A 382 16.05 -3.30 47.00
N ASN A 383 15.94 -3.39 48.32
CA ASN A 383 15.80 -2.28 49.26
C ASN A 383 16.76 -1.13 48.91
N THR A 384 16.24 -0.10 48.24
CA THR A 384 16.89 1.20 48.10
C THR A 384 15.87 2.26 48.50
N THR A 385 16.18 3.00 49.58
CA THR A 385 15.37 4.03 50.23
C THR A 385 15.21 5.32 49.41
N ASN A 386 15.31 5.25 48.09
CA ASN A 386 15.07 6.35 47.18
C ASN A 386 14.22 5.84 46.00
N LEU A 387 12.93 6.15 46.03
CA LEU A 387 11.91 5.76 45.04
C LEU A 387 12.11 6.39 43.64
N ASN A 388 13.12 7.24 43.46
CA ASN A 388 13.34 7.99 42.21
C ASN A 388 14.29 7.31 41.21
N GLN A 389 14.85 6.14 41.52
CA GLN A 389 15.70 5.38 40.59
C GLN A 389 15.52 3.87 40.77
N LEU A 390 14.72 3.26 39.90
CA LEU A 390 14.69 1.80 39.71
C LEU A 390 15.50 1.47 38.45
N THR A 391 16.60 0.73 38.64
CA THR A 391 17.42 0.22 37.53
C THR A 391 17.01 -1.22 37.25
N PHE A 392 16.49 -1.49 36.04
CA PHE A 392 16.16 -2.86 35.61
C PHE A 392 17.28 -3.39 34.70
N SER A 393 17.88 -4.53 35.09
CA SER A 393 18.73 -5.32 34.21
C SER A 393 17.89 -6.41 33.58
N VAL A 394 17.61 -6.28 32.28
CA VAL A 394 16.98 -7.35 31.50
C VAL A 394 18.10 -8.28 31.01
N ARG A 395 18.33 -9.38 31.72
CA ARG A 395 19.04 -10.55 31.16
C ARG A 395 17.99 -11.51 30.64
N ILE A 396 18.02 -11.75 29.32
CA ILE A 396 17.06 -12.59 28.60
C ILE A 396 17.19 -14.05 29.05
N ALA A 397 16.07 -14.66 29.42
CA ALA A 397 15.86 -16.11 29.36
C ALA A 397 14.84 -16.37 28.24
N GLN A 398 15.18 -17.25 27.31
CA GLN A 398 14.31 -17.69 26.21
C GLN A 398 13.03 -18.32 26.76
N TYR A 399 11.86 -17.78 26.40
CA TYR A 399 10.63 -18.56 26.31
C TYR A 399 9.79 -18.11 25.11
N VAL A 400 9.62 -19.04 24.18
CA VAL A 400 8.70 -19.01 23.05
C VAL A 400 7.28 -19.24 23.59
N TRP A 401 6.31 -18.41 23.18
CA TRP A 401 4.90 -18.80 23.24
C TRP A 401 4.24 -18.62 21.87
N VAL A 402 3.86 -19.76 21.30
CA VAL A 402 2.96 -19.90 20.16
C VAL A 402 1.54 -19.70 20.68
N ILE A 403 0.79 -18.73 20.15
CA ILE A 403 -0.64 -18.63 20.40
C ILE A 403 -1.33 -19.72 19.58
N ARG A 404 -1.79 -20.78 20.25
CA ARG A 404 -2.88 -21.65 19.76
C ARG A 404 -4.19 -20.99 20.14
N GLU A 405 -4.99 -20.58 19.17
CA GLU A 405 -6.42 -20.37 19.39
C GLU A 405 -7.10 -21.73 19.56
N GLN A 406 -7.64 -21.99 20.75
CA GLN A 406 -8.72 -22.94 20.94
C GLN A 406 -10.00 -22.14 21.14
N TYR A 407 -10.86 -22.10 20.12
CA TYR A 407 -12.28 -21.87 20.33
C TYR A 407 -12.94 -23.20 20.69
N GLY A 408 -13.61 -23.23 21.83
CA GLY A 408 -14.39 -24.37 22.30
C GLY A 408 -15.50 -23.90 23.23
N CYS A 409 -16.63 -23.52 22.65
CA CYS A 409 -17.98 -24.07 22.87
C CYS A 409 -18.96 -23.38 21.94
#